data_AF-A0A9E2R8F4-F1
#
_entry.id   AF-A0A9E2R8F4-F1
#
_cell.length_a   1.000
_cell.length_b   1.000
_cell.length_c   1.000
_cell.angle_alpha   90.00
_cell.angle_beta   90.00
_cell.angle_gamma   90.00
#
_symmetry.space_group_name_H-M   'P 1'
#
loop_
_entity.id
_entity.type
_entity.pdbx_description
1 polymer ?
#
loop_
_entity_poly.entity_id
_entity_poly.type
_entity_poly.pdbx_seq_one_letter_code
_entity_poly.pdbx_strand_id
1 'polypeptide(L)'
;MLNVDQSRAIFGYGVPLPVDRCVCHNRTFAELQHIAKAENLDHAALSARTGCSAKCGTCGPYIRLMYKCGATRFPVLSQADFVRLLGDGGERRGV
;
A
#
# COMPACT_ATOMS: atom_id res chain seq x y z
N MET A 1 14.20 8.17 37.96
CA MET A 1 14.12 7.24 36.81
C MET A 1 12.67 7.20 36.35
N LEU A 2 12.32 8.05 35.37
CA LEU A 2 10.99 8.04 34.79
C LEU A 2 11.05 7.10 33.57
N ASN A 3 10.16 6.11 33.56
CA ASN A 3 10.09 5.08 32.53
C ASN A 3 9.85 5.71 31.14
N VAL A 4 10.65 5.29 30.16
CA VAL A 4 10.59 5.61 28.72
C VAL A 4 9.24 5.26 28.06
N ASP A 5 8.27 4.72 28.80
CA ASP A 5 6.95 4.38 28.28
C ASP A 5 5.89 5.48 28.52
N GLN A 6 6.07 6.39 29.50
CA GLN A 6 5.05 7.39 29.84
C GLN A 6 5.11 8.69 29.01
N SER A 7 6.13 8.90 28.18
CA SER A 7 6.28 10.12 27.37
C SER A 7 5.51 10.09 26.04
N ARG A 8 4.83 8.98 25.72
CA ARG A 8 4.14 8.76 24.44
C ARG A 8 2.84 9.55 24.26
N ALA A 9 2.30 10.17 25.30
CA ALA A 9 1.03 10.89 25.26
C ALA A 9 1.15 12.43 25.18
N ILE A 10 2.35 13.01 25.28
CA ILE A 10 2.54 14.47 25.42
C ILE A 10 2.94 15.11 24.08
N PHE A 11 3.62 14.38 23.20
CA PHE A 11 3.88 14.81 21.84
C PHE A 11 2.90 14.07 20.92
N GLY A 12 2.00 14.81 20.28
CA GLY A 12 1.09 14.30 19.25
C GLY A 12 1.83 13.73 18.05
N TYR A 13 2.48 12.58 18.21
CA TYR A 13 2.90 11.70 17.13
C TYR A 13 1.65 10.99 16.62
N GLY A 14 0.82 11.81 15.99
CA GLY A 14 -0.43 11.43 15.36
C GLY A 14 -0.18 10.32 14.37
N VAL A 15 -1.20 9.46 14.28
CA VAL A 15 -1.30 8.34 13.34
C VAL A 15 -0.65 8.70 12.01
N PRO A 16 0.31 7.89 11.50
CA PRO A 16 0.96 8.18 10.23
C PRO A 16 -0.09 8.40 9.16
N LEU A 17 0.12 9.40 8.31
CA LEU A 17 -0.81 9.74 7.24
C LEU A 17 -1.13 8.48 6.43
N PRO A 18 -2.42 8.24 6.12
CA PRO A 18 -2.81 7.05 5.41
C PRO A 18 -2.19 7.03 4.02
N VAL A 19 -1.73 5.87 3.61
CA VAL A 19 -1.29 5.59 2.26
C VAL A 19 -2.53 5.47 1.38
N ASP A 20 -2.67 6.39 0.43
CA ASP A 20 -3.81 6.47 -0.50
C ASP A 20 -3.38 6.39 -1.97
N ARG A 21 -2.08 6.33 -2.27
CA ARG A 21 -1.55 6.43 -3.63
C ARG A 21 -0.26 5.67 -3.86
N CYS A 22 -0.03 5.35 -5.12
CA CYS A 22 1.28 5.00 -5.65
C CYS A 22 2.13 6.26 -5.84
N VAL A 23 3.22 6.39 -5.09
CA VAL A 23 4.13 7.55 -5.17
C VAL A 23 4.91 7.62 -6.49
N CYS A 24 5.16 6.49 -7.14
CA CYS A 24 5.91 6.46 -8.40
C CYS A 24 5.17 7.06 -9.59
N HIS A 25 3.84 6.86 -9.63
CA HIS A 25 2.98 7.28 -10.73
C HIS A 25 1.98 8.37 -10.29
N ASN A 26 2.04 8.79 -9.03
CA ASN A 26 1.12 9.73 -8.38
C ASN A 26 -0.37 9.40 -8.65
N ARG A 27 -0.73 8.11 -8.57
CA ARG A 27 -2.10 7.61 -8.78
C ARG A 27 -2.68 7.12 -7.47
N THR A 28 -3.89 7.57 -7.16
CA THR A 28 -4.61 7.17 -5.97
C THR A 28 -5.19 5.75 -6.13
N PHE A 29 -5.37 5.05 -5.01
CA PHE A 29 -6.06 3.76 -5.01
C PHE A 29 -7.53 3.90 -5.43
N ALA A 30 -8.15 5.06 -5.21
CA ALA A 30 -9.51 5.32 -5.69
C ALA A 30 -9.58 5.39 -7.23
N GLU A 31 -8.65 6.08 -7.88
CA GLU A 31 -8.54 6.08 -9.35
C GLU A 31 -8.27 4.66 -9.88
N LEU A 32 -7.34 3.94 -9.24
CA LEU A 32 -7.01 2.57 -9.62
C LEU A 32 -8.21 1.61 -9.47
N GLN A 33 -8.99 1.76 -8.40
CA GLN A 33 -10.22 0.99 -8.21
C GLN A 33 -11.27 1.32 -9.27
N HIS A 34 -11.41 2.60 -9.64
CA HIS A 34 -12.34 3.02 -10.68
C HIS A 34 -11.97 2.40 -12.04
N ILE A 35 -10.69 2.46 -12.42
CA ILE A 35 -10.17 1.84 -13.65
C ILE A 35 -10.39 0.32 -13.61
N ALA A 36 -10.05 -0.33 -12.50
CA ALA A 36 -10.23 -1.77 -12.34
C ALA A 36 -11.70 -2.19 -12.51
N LYS A 37 -12.65 -1.42 -11.96
CA LYS A 37 -14.09 -1.70 -12.08
C LYS A 37 -14.63 -1.39 -13.48
N ALA A 38 -14.24 -0.26 -14.07
CA ALA A 38 -14.72 0.16 -15.38
C ALA A 38 -14.28 -0.80 -16.49
N GLU A 39 -13.05 -1.29 -16.42
CA GLU A 39 -12.44 -2.16 -17.42
C GLU A 39 -12.47 -3.66 -17.01
N ASN A 40 -13.07 -4.00 -15.87
CA ASN A 40 -13.06 -5.36 -15.28
C ASN A 40 -11.65 -5.99 -15.21
N LEU A 41 -10.67 -5.21 -14.76
CA LEU A 41 -9.27 -5.62 -14.70
C LEU A 41 -8.94 -6.31 -13.37
N ASP A 42 -8.20 -7.41 -13.48
CA ASP A 42 -7.52 -8.03 -12.34
C ASP A 42 -6.25 -7.25 -11.95
N HIS A 43 -5.62 -7.65 -10.84
CA HIS A 43 -4.42 -6.98 -10.33
C HIS A 43 -3.27 -6.95 -11.34
N ALA A 44 -3.09 -8.04 -12.11
CA ALA A 44 -2.01 -8.14 -13.09
C ALA A 44 -2.24 -7.22 -14.29
N ALA A 45 -3.46 -7.21 -14.84
CA ALA A 45 -3.86 -6.34 -15.94
C ALA A 45 -3.86 -4.86 -15.52
N LEU A 46 -4.31 -4.53 -14.31
CA LEU A 46 -4.23 -3.18 -13.77
C LEU A 46 -2.78 -2.72 -13.61
N SER A 47 -1.88 -3.60 -13.15
CA SER A 47 -0.44 -3.31 -13.03
C SER A 47 0.18 -3.08 -14.41
N ALA A 48 -0.12 -3.92 -15.40
CA ALA A 48 0.36 -3.77 -16.78
C ALA A 48 -0.15 -2.47 -17.42
N ARG A 49 -1.40 -2.09 -17.15
CA ARG A 49 -2.04 -0.90 -17.70
C ARG A 49 -1.51 0.41 -17.10
N THR A 50 -1.29 0.43 -15.78
CA THR A 50 -0.99 1.66 -15.03
C THR A 50 0.48 1.80 -14.65
N GLY A 51 1.27 0.73 -14.76
CA GLY A 51 2.65 0.65 -14.25
C GLY A 51 2.75 0.60 -12.72
N CYS A 52 1.63 0.72 -11.99
CA CYS A 52 1.61 0.55 -10.54
C CYS A 52 2.03 -0.88 -10.19
N SER A 53 2.71 -1.05 -9.05
CA SER A 53 3.36 -2.31 -8.63
C SER A 53 4.58 -2.76 -9.45
N ALA A 54 4.93 -2.10 -10.56
CA ALA A 54 6.07 -2.52 -11.41
C ALA A 54 7.40 -1.81 -11.09
N LYS A 55 7.36 -0.55 -10.61
CA LYS A 55 8.55 0.28 -10.36
C LYS A 55 9.18 0.04 -8.98
N CYS A 56 8.57 0.57 -7.92
CA CYS A 56 9.07 0.39 -6.54
C CYS A 56 8.48 -0.84 -5.83
N GLY A 57 7.37 -1.40 -6.33
CA GLY A 57 6.65 -2.52 -5.72
C GLY A 57 5.91 -2.21 -4.40
N THR A 58 6.14 -1.07 -3.76
CA THR A 58 5.62 -0.79 -2.40
C THR A 58 4.11 -0.55 -2.34
N CYS A 59 3.48 -0.15 -3.46
CA CYS A 59 2.03 0.00 -3.57
C CYS A 59 1.29 -1.33 -3.80
N GLY A 60 1.99 -2.39 -4.20
CA GLY A 60 1.41 -3.71 -4.47
C GLY A 60 0.56 -4.30 -3.33
N PRO A 61 1.05 -4.35 -2.07
CA PRO A 61 0.25 -4.92 -0.98
C PRO A 61 -1.00 -4.07 -0.68
N TYR A 62 -0.93 -2.75 -0.84
CA TYR A 62 -2.08 -1.87 -0.68
C TYR A 62 -3.13 -2.05 -1.79
N ILE A 63 -2.69 -2.27 -3.04
CA ILE A 63 -3.61 -2.57 -4.15
C ILE A 63 -4.27 -3.94 -3.93
N ARG A 64 -3.53 -4.96 -3.45
CA ARG A 64 -4.12 -6.25 -3.05
C ARG A 64 -5.14 -6.09 -1.92
N LEU A 65 -4.85 -5.25 -0.92
CA LEU A 65 -5.82 -4.91 0.12
C LEU A 65 -7.05 -4.21 -0.45
N MET A 66 -6.87 -3.25 -1.36
CA MET A 66 -7.96 -2.57 -2.06
C MET A 66 -8.89 -3.57 -2.77
N TYR A 67 -8.36 -4.61 -3.41
CA TYR A 67 -9.19 -5.67 -4.00
C TYR A 67 -9.90 -6.54 -2.94
N LYS A 68 -9.27 -6.80 -1.79
CA LYS A 68 -9.85 -7.64 -0.72
C LYS A 68 -10.93 -6.92 0.10
N CYS A 69 -10.71 -5.66 0.46
CA CYS A 69 -11.59 -4.92 1.38
C CYS A 69 -12.34 -3.75 0.72
N GLY A 70 -11.99 -3.37 -0.51
CA GLY A 70 -12.60 -2.23 -1.21
C GLY A 70 -12.15 -0.86 -0.70
N ALA A 71 -11.35 -0.77 0.37
CA ALA A 71 -10.83 0.49 0.87
C ALA A 71 -9.74 1.07 -0.04
N THR A 72 -9.61 2.39 -0.02
CA THR A 72 -8.67 3.15 -0.87
C THR A 72 -7.71 4.01 -0.04
N ARG A 73 -7.78 3.91 1.29
CA ARG A 73 -6.90 4.59 2.25
C ARG A 73 -6.53 3.61 3.33
N PHE A 74 -5.24 3.43 3.56
CA PHE A 74 -4.73 2.43 4.50
C PHE A 74 -3.73 3.06 5.46
N PRO A 75 -3.68 2.63 6.73
CA PRO A 75 -2.55 2.97 7.57
C PRO A 75 -1.26 2.37 7.00
N VAL A 76 -0.11 2.93 7.37
CA VAL A 76 1.19 2.34 7.02
C VAL A 76 1.24 0.92 7.58
N LEU A 77 1.45 -0.06 6.69
CA LEU A 77 1.53 -1.46 7.07
C LEU A 77 2.73 -1.72 7.98
N SER A 78 2.54 -2.58 8.97
CA SER A 78 3.66 -3.14 9.72
C SER A 78 4.54 -3.99 8.79
N GLN A 79 5.82 -4.15 9.14
CA GLN A 79 6.74 -4.99 8.36
C GLN A 79 6.19 -6.42 8.21
N ALA A 80 5.59 -6.98 9.26
CA ALA A 80 5.02 -8.33 9.24
C ALA A 80 3.85 -8.44 8.26
N ASP A 81 2.94 -7.46 8.23
CA ASP A 81 1.80 -7.47 7.32
C ASP A 81 2.23 -7.23 5.87
N PHE A 82 3.24 -6.38 5.67
CA PHE A 82 3.85 -6.14 4.37
C PHE A 82 4.42 -7.45 3.77
N VAL A 83 5.15 -8.22 4.58
CA VAL A 83 5.70 -9.52 4.16
C VAL A 83 4.58 -10.52 3.84
N ARG A 84 3.55 -10.61 4.68
CA ARG A 84 2.40 -11.51 4.44
C ARG A 84 1.65 -11.21 3.14
N LEU A 85 1.51 -9.92 2.80
CA LEU A 85 0.76 -9.50 1.61
C LEU A 85 1.59 -9.59 0.32
N LEU A 86 2.92 -9.64 0.42
CA LEU A 86 3.83 -9.83 -0.72
C LEU A 86 4.38 -11.25 -0.87
N GLY A 87 4.15 -12.11 0.13
CA GLY A 87 4.85 -13.37 0.41
C GLY A 87 4.85 -14.45 -0.66
N ASP A 88 4.21 -14.25 -1.82
CA ASP A 88 4.17 -15.25 -2.90
C ASP A 88 4.63 -14.71 -4.26
N GLY A 89 5.22 -13.50 -4.38
CA GLY A 89 5.58 -12.96 -5.70
C GLY A 89 6.49 -11.72 -5.77
N GLY A 90 7.12 -11.30 -4.68
CA GLY A 90 8.15 -10.28 -4.69
C GLY A 90 9.52 -10.82 -5.12
N GLU A 91 9.63 -11.38 -6.33
CA GLU A 91 10.90 -11.84 -6.90
C GLU A 91 11.91 -10.69 -6.88
N ARG A 92 13.07 -10.96 -6.28
CA ARG A 92 14.22 -10.07 -6.24
C ARG A 92 14.69 -9.86 -7.67
N ARG A 93 14.26 -8.78 -8.34
CA ARG A 93 14.92 -8.31 -9.56
C ARG A 93 16.22 -7.62 -9.14
N GLY A 94 17.24 -8.47 -8.96
CA GLY A 94 18.62 -8.08 -8.73
C GLY A 94 19.13 -7.18 -9.85
N VAL A 95 20.02 -6.27 -9.44
CA VAL A 95 20.82 -5.37 -10.28
C VAL A 95 21.70 -6.17 -11.23
#